data_AF-A0A939AUV1-F1
#
_entry.id   AF-A0A939AUV1-F1
#
_cell.length_a   1.000
_cell.length_b   1.000
_cell.length_c   1.000
_cell.angle_alpha   90.00
_cell.angle_beta   90.00
_cell.angle_gamma   90.00
#
_symmetry.space_group_name_H-M   'P 1'
#
loop_
_entity.id
_entity.type
_entity.pdbx_description
1 polymer ?
#
loop_
_entity_poly.entity_id
_entity_poly.type
_entity_poly.pdbx_seq_one_letter_code
_entity_poly.pdbx_strand_id
1 'polypeptide(L)'
;MSASAIQQEALELLEWPRLAQHLAGFASTALGRQRCLALPLAPSPEASARLLAETTELIALDGLTEGGLSFQGVADLSRTLQICAKGGTASGDDLLAVATTLAAARRLRRQIDEPALRPVCSALVEELRTLPELEQRLYFCLEESGRVADRASPALGELRRQLAAVRQERRERLNGLMRSFAALLQDTVVAERNGRPVLAVKAGAAAQLPGLVHDSSASGSTVFIEPQAVIPLGNRIRQLEGQEREAEQAVLQELSTLVAAELPALEQLQQVLVQLDAALARARYGQWMGAVRPQLEGDPLAPLQLEDLRHPLLLWQERRDGGAAVVPVSVRVEGPLRVVAITGPNTGGKTVTLKSIGLAALMARAGLFVPCGGTPRLPWCRQVLADIGDEQSLQQNLSTFSGHVRRIARILEALPPAGADLAGLGGADLVLLDEVGAGTDPAEGTALAIALLRQLAERARLTIATTHFGEL
;
A
#
# COMPACT_ATOMS: atom_id res chain seq x y z
N MET A 1 -4.82 11.66 29.58
CA MET A 1 -4.50 11.14 28.23
C MET A 1 -5.73 10.42 27.71
N SER A 2 -6.07 10.53 26.42
CA SER A 2 -7.38 10.13 25.89
C SER A 2 -7.53 8.60 25.78
N ALA A 3 -8.79 8.11 25.77
CA ALA A 3 -9.15 6.71 25.53
C ALA A 3 -8.50 6.09 24.27
N SER A 4 -8.04 6.92 23.33
CA SER A 4 -7.30 6.49 22.14
C SER A 4 -5.93 5.87 22.46
N ALA A 5 -5.25 6.30 23.52
CA ALA A 5 -3.89 5.81 23.83
C ALA A 5 -3.90 4.35 24.33
N ILE A 6 -4.84 4.00 25.22
CA ILE A 6 -4.96 2.64 25.76
C ILE A 6 -5.44 1.64 24.70
N GLN A 7 -6.24 2.09 23.74
CA GLN A 7 -6.63 1.28 22.58
C GLN A 7 -5.43 0.99 21.68
N GLN A 8 -4.57 1.99 21.41
CA GLN A 8 -3.35 1.76 20.63
C GLN A 8 -2.42 0.75 21.31
N GLU A 9 -2.25 0.84 22.64
CA GLU A 9 -1.50 -0.17 23.39
C GLU A 9 -2.11 -1.57 23.22
N ALA A 10 -3.44 -1.71 23.29
CA ALA A 10 -4.10 -2.99 23.07
C ALA A 10 -3.86 -3.56 21.65
N LEU A 11 -3.81 -2.71 20.62
CA LEU A 11 -3.47 -3.12 19.25
C LEU A 11 -2.05 -3.69 19.15
N GLU A 12 -1.08 -3.07 19.83
CA GLU A 12 0.31 -3.57 19.89
C GLU A 12 0.37 -4.93 20.62
N LEU A 13 -0.29 -5.05 21.78
CA LEU A 13 -0.30 -6.29 22.57
C LEU A 13 -0.97 -7.46 21.85
N LEU A 14 -1.98 -7.17 21.03
CA LEU A 14 -2.65 -8.15 20.16
C LEU A 14 -1.91 -8.41 18.85
N GLU A 15 -0.76 -7.75 18.62
CA GLU A 15 0.03 -7.86 17.39
C GLU A 15 -0.76 -7.48 16.12
N TRP A 16 -1.68 -6.52 16.24
CA TRP A 16 -2.47 -6.01 15.11
C TRP A 16 -1.62 -5.48 13.95
N PRO A 17 -0.51 -4.73 14.18
CA PRO A 17 0.36 -4.30 13.09
C PRO A 17 0.94 -5.46 12.27
N ARG A 18 1.20 -6.61 12.90
CA ARG A 18 1.70 -7.81 12.22
C ARG A 18 0.62 -8.43 11.33
N LEU A 19 -0.63 -8.45 11.78
CA LEU A 19 -1.76 -8.87 10.95
C LEU A 19 -1.93 -7.93 9.75
N ALA A 20 -1.81 -6.62 9.95
CA ALA A 20 -1.86 -5.63 8.88
C ALA A 20 -0.74 -5.83 7.84
N GLN A 21 0.47 -6.21 8.26
CA GLN A 21 1.55 -6.60 7.36
C GLN A 21 1.20 -7.83 6.51
N HIS A 22 0.57 -8.85 7.10
CA HIS A 22 0.10 -10.02 6.36
C HIS A 22 -0.95 -9.63 5.31
N LEU A 23 -1.97 -8.87 5.71
CA LEU A 23 -3.03 -8.37 4.82
C LEU A 23 -2.46 -7.55 3.65
N ALA A 24 -1.49 -6.68 3.94
CA ALA A 24 -0.85 -5.83 2.93
C ALA A 24 -0.14 -6.64 1.83
N GLY A 25 0.24 -7.89 2.10
CA GLY A 25 0.78 -8.81 1.10
C GLY A 25 -0.25 -9.29 0.06
N PHE A 26 -1.54 -9.01 0.25
CA PHE A 26 -2.62 -9.35 -0.70
C PHE A 26 -3.12 -8.15 -1.52
N ALA A 27 -2.63 -6.94 -1.23
CA ALA A 27 -2.94 -5.76 -2.03
C ALA A 27 -2.16 -5.78 -3.34
N SER A 28 -2.79 -5.30 -4.41
CA SER A 28 -2.25 -5.31 -5.77
C SER A 28 -1.50 -4.02 -6.12
N THR A 29 -1.82 -2.92 -5.44
CA THR A 29 -1.28 -1.58 -5.72
C THR A 29 -0.47 -1.04 -4.53
N ALA A 30 0.43 -0.09 -4.78
CA ALA A 30 1.23 0.53 -3.73
C ALA A 30 0.36 1.27 -2.69
N LEU A 31 -0.64 2.03 -3.15
CA LEU A 31 -1.57 2.75 -2.26
C LEU A 31 -2.55 1.82 -1.54
N GLY A 32 -3.02 0.75 -2.21
CA GLY A 32 -3.81 -0.30 -1.55
C GLY A 32 -3.01 -0.99 -0.45
N ARG A 33 -1.73 -1.29 -0.70
CA ARG A 33 -0.81 -1.84 0.31
C ARG A 33 -0.65 -0.91 1.50
N GLN A 34 -0.47 0.40 1.27
CA GLN A 34 -0.40 1.39 2.36
C GLN A 34 -1.71 1.43 3.16
N ARG A 35 -2.87 1.39 2.50
CA ARG A 35 -4.18 1.34 3.17
C ARG A 35 -4.34 0.07 4.00
N CYS A 36 -3.91 -1.08 3.49
CA CYS A 36 -3.92 -2.35 4.21
C CYS A 36 -2.94 -2.37 5.39
N LEU A 37 -1.79 -1.70 5.32
CA LEU A 37 -0.86 -1.55 6.44
C LEU A 37 -1.43 -0.67 7.56
N ALA A 38 -2.16 0.40 7.19
CA ALA A 38 -2.81 1.26 8.16
C ALA A 38 -3.98 0.55 8.89
N LEU A 39 -4.70 -0.33 8.18
CA LEU A 39 -5.82 -1.15 8.65
C LEU A 39 -6.69 -0.46 9.72
N PRO A 40 -7.31 0.68 9.39
CA PRO A 40 -8.05 1.47 10.36
C PRO A 40 -9.29 0.71 10.86
N LEU A 41 -9.57 0.82 12.15
CA LEU A 41 -10.79 0.29 12.74
C LEU A 41 -11.98 1.18 12.38
N ALA A 42 -13.09 0.58 11.93
CA ALA A 42 -14.29 1.33 11.58
C ALA A 42 -14.88 2.07 12.81
N PRO A 43 -15.41 3.28 12.63
CA PRO A 43 -15.90 4.10 13.74
C PRO A 43 -17.30 3.70 14.23
N SER A 44 -18.06 2.93 13.45
CA SER A 44 -19.43 2.52 13.80
C SER A 44 -19.75 1.09 13.33
N PRO A 45 -20.84 0.48 13.85
CA PRO A 45 -21.36 -0.80 13.36
C PRO A 45 -21.67 -0.77 11.86
N GLU A 46 -22.29 0.31 11.37
CA GLU A 46 -22.68 0.47 9.96
C GLU A 46 -21.45 0.54 9.05
N ALA A 47 -20.41 1.26 9.48
CA ALA A 47 -19.15 1.33 8.74
C ALA A 47 -18.46 -0.05 8.69
N SER A 48 -18.50 -0.82 9.78
CA SER A 48 -17.96 -2.19 9.80
C SER A 48 -18.75 -3.13 8.89
N ALA A 49 -20.08 -3.06 8.95
CA ALA A 49 -20.98 -3.83 8.09
C ALA A 49 -20.78 -3.50 6.61
N ARG A 50 -20.56 -2.23 6.26
CA ARG A 50 -20.19 -1.79 4.92
C ARG A 50 -18.88 -2.44 4.47
N LEU A 51 -17.82 -2.38 5.28
CA LEU A 51 -16.53 -2.99 4.93
C LEU A 51 -16.63 -4.51 4.75
N LEU A 52 -17.42 -5.21 5.59
CA LEU A 52 -17.70 -6.64 5.44
C LEU A 52 -18.49 -6.97 4.16
N ALA A 53 -19.45 -6.11 3.81
CA ALA A 53 -20.21 -6.24 2.57
C ALA A 53 -19.30 -6.04 1.34
N GLU A 54 -18.45 -5.00 1.34
CA GLU A 54 -17.42 -4.82 0.30
C GLU A 54 -16.54 -6.07 0.16
N THR A 55 -16.04 -6.62 1.27
CA THR A 55 -15.25 -7.86 1.26
C THR A 55 -16.03 -9.03 0.64
N THR A 56 -17.34 -9.13 0.92
CA THR A 56 -18.23 -10.18 0.37
C THR A 56 -18.53 -10.00 -1.12
N GLU A 57 -18.63 -8.76 -1.59
CA GLU A 57 -18.86 -8.47 -3.00
C GLU A 57 -17.58 -8.76 -3.81
N LEU A 58 -16.42 -8.30 -3.32
CA LEU A 58 -15.15 -8.47 -4.02
C LEU A 58 -14.71 -9.93 -4.08
N ILE A 59 -14.94 -10.73 -3.03
CA ILE A 59 -14.64 -12.17 -3.04
C ILE A 59 -15.49 -12.92 -4.09
N ALA A 60 -16.77 -12.54 -4.26
CA ALA A 60 -17.65 -13.15 -5.24
C ALA A 60 -17.23 -12.77 -6.67
N LEU A 61 -16.96 -11.49 -6.91
CA LEU A 61 -16.49 -10.98 -8.20
C LEU A 61 -15.13 -11.56 -8.61
N ASP A 62 -14.18 -11.68 -7.68
CA ASP A 62 -12.88 -12.31 -7.93
C ASP A 62 -13.02 -13.78 -8.34
N GLY A 63 -13.96 -14.51 -7.74
CA GLY A 63 -14.25 -15.91 -8.08
C GLY A 63 -15.00 -16.12 -9.39
N LEU A 64 -15.80 -15.15 -9.84
CA LEU A 64 -16.53 -15.21 -11.11
C LEU A 64 -15.69 -14.76 -12.32
N THR A 65 -14.61 -14.01 -12.06
CA THR A 65 -13.74 -13.48 -13.12
C THR A 65 -12.64 -14.48 -13.45
N GLU A 66 -12.54 -14.90 -14.71
CA GLU A 66 -11.44 -15.77 -15.16
C GLU A 66 -10.08 -15.06 -14.94
N GLY A 67 -9.20 -15.69 -14.15
CA GLY A 67 -7.92 -15.08 -13.74
C GLY A 67 -8.00 -14.06 -12.61
N GLY A 68 -9.19 -13.81 -12.05
CA GLY A 68 -9.44 -12.87 -10.97
C GLY A 68 -9.47 -11.40 -11.38
N LEU A 69 -9.84 -10.53 -10.44
CA LEU A 69 -9.80 -9.08 -10.62
C LEU A 69 -8.35 -8.60 -10.66
N SER A 70 -8.03 -7.75 -11.64
CA SER A 70 -6.67 -7.27 -11.87
C SER A 70 -6.55 -5.75 -11.79
N PHE A 71 -5.58 -5.31 -11.00
CA PHE A 71 -5.18 -3.91 -10.86
C PHE A 71 -3.86 -3.61 -11.60
N GLN A 72 -3.44 -4.51 -12.51
CA GLN A 72 -2.20 -4.33 -13.25
C GLN A 72 -2.23 -3.04 -14.08
N GLY A 73 -1.24 -2.18 -13.86
CA GLY A 73 -1.11 -0.88 -14.51
C GLY A 73 -1.65 0.31 -13.71
N VAL A 74 -2.24 0.07 -12.53
CA VAL A 74 -2.60 1.13 -11.58
C VAL A 74 -1.34 1.65 -10.87
N ALA A 75 -1.07 2.94 -11.01
CA ALA A 75 0.03 3.64 -10.36
C ALA A 75 -0.45 4.58 -9.25
N ASP A 76 0.48 5.01 -8.39
CA ASP A 76 0.24 6.12 -7.47
C ASP A 76 0.42 7.45 -8.24
N LEU A 77 -0.69 8.15 -8.47
CA LEU A 77 -0.72 9.41 -9.21
C LEU A 77 -0.54 10.63 -8.30
N SER A 78 -0.42 10.46 -6.97
CA SER A 78 -0.48 11.56 -6.00
C SER A 78 0.53 12.67 -6.30
N ARG A 79 1.76 12.31 -6.67
CA ARG A 79 2.81 13.27 -7.05
C ARG A 79 2.49 13.96 -8.37
N THR A 80 2.10 13.20 -9.39
CA THR A 80 1.78 13.70 -10.73
C THR A 80 0.63 14.70 -10.68
N LEU A 81 -0.46 14.36 -9.98
CA LEU A 81 -1.61 15.22 -9.80
C LEU A 81 -1.23 16.50 -9.04
N GLN A 82 -0.39 16.40 -8.00
CA GLN A 82 0.08 17.59 -7.27
C GLN A 82 0.93 18.53 -8.14
N ILE A 83 1.79 18.00 -9.02
CA ILE A 83 2.59 18.80 -9.96
C ILE A 83 1.66 19.54 -10.93
N CYS A 84 0.72 18.81 -11.55
CA CYS A 84 -0.22 19.36 -12.52
C CYS A 84 -1.14 20.41 -11.88
N ALA A 85 -1.61 20.19 -10.64
CA ALA A 85 -2.43 21.12 -9.89
C ALA A 85 -1.77 22.47 -9.64
N LYS A 86 -0.43 22.50 -9.54
CA LYS A 86 0.35 23.72 -9.37
C LYS A 86 0.73 24.38 -10.71
N GLY A 87 0.21 23.87 -11.84
CA GLY A 87 0.55 24.32 -13.19
C GLY A 87 1.94 23.86 -13.68
N GLY A 88 2.58 22.93 -12.96
CA GLY A 88 3.87 22.38 -13.34
C GLY A 88 3.77 21.34 -14.47
N THR A 89 4.91 21.04 -15.10
CA THR A 89 5.02 19.99 -16.12
C THR A 89 5.37 18.65 -15.48
N ALA A 90 4.52 17.64 -15.65
CA ALA A 90 4.84 16.26 -15.30
C ALA A 90 5.77 15.62 -16.35
N SER A 91 6.54 14.61 -15.93
CA SER A 91 7.39 13.86 -16.86
C SER A 91 6.55 12.97 -17.79
N GLY A 92 7.13 12.53 -18.90
CA GLY A 92 6.45 11.61 -19.82
C GLY A 92 6.10 10.27 -19.16
N ASP A 93 6.96 9.75 -18.29
CA ASP A 93 6.69 8.53 -17.51
C ASP A 93 5.51 8.72 -16.54
N ASP A 94 5.46 9.86 -15.85
CA ASP A 94 4.38 10.20 -14.92
C ASP A 94 3.03 10.35 -15.65
N LEU A 95 3.03 10.97 -16.83
CA LEU A 95 1.85 11.14 -17.67
C LEU A 95 1.41 9.80 -18.30
N LEU A 96 2.36 8.94 -18.68
CA LEU A 96 2.06 7.60 -19.14
C LEU A 96 1.41 6.77 -18.02
N ALA A 97 1.87 6.92 -16.77
CA ALA A 97 1.28 6.26 -15.61
C ALA A 97 -0.19 6.67 -15.38
N VAL A 98 -0.57 7.92 -15.70
CA VAL A 98 -1.98 8.35 -15.72
C VAL A 98 -2.76 7.56 -16.77
N ALA A 99 -2.25 7.45 -17.99
CA ALA A 99 -2.90 6.71 -19.08
C ALA A 99 -3.05 5.21 -18.77
N THR A 100 -2.02 4.58 -18.22
CA THR A 100 -2.07 3.16 -17.82
C THR A 100 -3.06 2.93 -16.69
N THR A 101 -3.15 3.85 -15.74
CA THR A 101 -4.12 3.79 -14.62
C THR A 101 -5.55 3.95 -15.12
N LEU A 102 -5.82 4.88 -16.04
CA LEU A 102 -7.13 5.04 -16.69
C LEU A 102 -7.54 3.76 -17.45
N ALA A 103 -6.62 3.19 -18.22
CA ALA A 103 -6.86 1.94 -18.95
C ALA A 103 -7.11 0.75 -18.01
N ALA A 104 -6.41 0.67 -16.88
CA ALA A 104 -6.65 -0.34 -15.83
C ALA A 104 -8.03 -0.15 -15.17
N ALA A 105 -8.38 1.08 -14.81
CA ALA A 105 -9.69 1.40 -14.21
C ALA A 105 -10.84 1.07 -15.16
N ARG A 106 -10.70 1.37 -16.46
CA ARG A 106 -11.68 1.01 -17.50
C ARG A 106 -11.84 -0.50 -17.67
N ARG A 107 -10.75 -1.27 -17.60
CA ARG A 107 -10.79 -2.75 -17.60
C ARG A 107 -11.48 -3.30 -16.35
N LEU A 108 -11.09 -2.81 -15.18
CA LEU A 108 -11.70 -3.23 -13.91
C LEU A 108 -13.21 -2.96 -13.91
N ARG A 109 -13.64 -1.76 -14.34
CA ARG A 109 -15.06 -1.39 -14.44
C ARG A 109 -15.86 -2.38 -15.30
N ARG A 110 -15.27 -2.89 -16.39
CA ARG A 110 -15.91 -3.93 -17.24
C ARG A 110 -16.00 -5.30 -16.55
N GLN A 111 -14.99 -5.68 -15.75
CA GLN A 111 -15.01 -6.94 -15.01
C GLN A 111 -16.09 -6.94 -13.92
N ILE A 112 -16.38 -5.77 -13.36
CA ILE A 112 -17.38 -5.61 -12.30
C ILE A 112 -18.65 -4.93 -12.82
N ASP A 113 -19.05 -5.06 -14.08
CA ASP A 113 -20.13 -4.21 -14.63
C ASP A 113 -21.51 -4.48 -13.98
N GLU A 114 -21.78 -5.70 -13.51
CA GLU A 114 -23.07 -6.11 -12.97
C GLU A 114 -23.36 -5.55 -11.56
N PRO A 115 -24.25 -4.55 -11.39
CA PRO A 115 -24.46 -3.89 -10.11
C PRO A 115 -25.09 -4.79 -9.04
N ALA A 116 -25.89 -5.78 -9.48
CA ALA A 116 -26.55 -6.73 -8.60
C ALA A 116 -25.57 -7.60 -7.80
N LEU A 117 -24.35 -7.82 -8.32
CA LEU A 117 -23.28 -8.56 -7.64
C LEU A 117 -22.50 -7.69 -6.64
N ARG A 118 -22.70 -6.37 -6.67
CA ARG A 118 -21.96 -5.40 -5.85
C ARG A 118 -22.79 -4.21 -5.38
N PRO A 119 -23.91 -4.42 -4.67
CA PRO A 119 -24.80 -3.33 -4.28
C PRO A 119 -24.11 -2.24 -3.43
N VAL A 120 -23.19 -2.60 -2.53
CA VAL A 120 -22.47 -1.64 -1.67
C VAL A 120 -21.36 -0.93 -2.45
N CYS A 121 -20.62 -1.63 -3.30
CA CYS A 121 -19.60 -1.01 -4.14
C CYS A 121 -20.18 -0.26 -5.35
N SER A 122 -21.49 -0.33 -5.62
CA SER A 122 -22.08 0.30 -6.81
C SER A 122 -21.92 1.81 -6.83
N ALA A 123 -22.14 2.49 -5.70
CA ALA A 123 -21.90 3.93 -5.61
C ALA A 123 -20.44 4.30 -5.94
N LEU A 124 -19.47 3.49 -5.51
CA LEU A 124 -18.04 3.72 -5.80
C LEU A 124 -17.74 3.61 -7.30
N VAL A 125 -18.35 2.63 -7.97
CA VAL A 125 -18.10 2.36 -9.40
C VAL A 125 -18.85 3.36 -10.30
N GLU A 126 -20.02 3.83 -9.89
CA GLU A 126 -20.78 4.86 -10.60
C GLU A 126 -20.04 6.20 -10.66
N GLU A 127 -19.34 6.56 -9.58
CA GLU A 127 -18.49 7.75 -9.50
C GLU A 127 -17.20 7.66 -10.36
N LEU A 128 -16.84 6.46 -10.82
CA LEU A 128 -15.61 6.22 -11.58
C LEU A 128 -15.77 6.73 -13.03
N ARG A 129 -15.29 7.95 -13.28
CA ARG A 129 -15.14 8.52 -14.64
C ARG A 129 -13.95 7.86 -15.36
N THR A 130 -14.17 7.33 -16.55
CA THR A 130 -13.14 6.57 -17.32
C THR A 130 -12.28 7.42 -18.25
N LEU A 131 -12.60 8.70 -18.43
CA LEU A 131 -11.83 9.71 -19.19
C LEU A 131 -11.15 9.19 -20.49
N PRO A 132 -11.90 8.55 -21.40
CA PRO A 132 -11.31 7.88 -22.56
C PRO A 132 -10.59 8.85 -23.52
N GLU A 133 -11.02 10.11 -23.61
CA GLU A 133 -10.38 11.12 -24.43
C GLU A 133 -8.99 11.48 -23.90
N LEU A 134 -8.84 11.61 -22.57
CA LEU A 134 -7.55 11.86 -21.91
C LEU A 134 -6.63 10.64 -22.06
N GLU A 135 -7.16 9.43 -21.81
CA GLU A 135 -6.43 8.17 -22.00
C GLU A 135 -5.85 8.08 -23.42
N GLN A 136 -6.69 8.29 -24.44
CA GLN A 136 -6.29 8.21 -25.85
C GLN A 136 -5.28 9.31 -26.22
N ARG A 137 -5.48 10.55 -25.75
CA ARG A 137 -4.56 11.65 -26.03
C ARG A 137 -3.18 11.38 -25.46
N LEU A 138 -3.09 10.85 -24.25
CA LEU A 138 -1.81 10.48 -23.62
C LEU A 138 -1.10 9.37 -24.39
N TYR A 139 -1.78 8.25 -24.72
CA TYR A 139 -1.18 7.17 -25.53
C TYR A 139 -0.82 7.59 -26.95
N PHE A 140 -1.55 8.54 -27.53
CA PHE A 140 -1.21 9.09 -28.83
C PHE A 140 0.12 9.85 -28.77
N CYS A 141 0.34 10.65 -27.72
CA CYS A 141 1.52 11.51 -27.59
C CYS A 141 2.74 10.82 -26.98
N LEU A 142 2.56 9.73 -26.23
CA LEU A 142 3.64 9.07 -25.49
C LEU A 142 3.91 7.66 -26.03
N GLU A 143 5.18 7.30 -26.11
CA GLU A 143 5.64 5.94 -26.37
C GLU A 143 5.63 5.12 -25.08
N GLU A 144 5.77 3.80 -25.18
CA GLU A 144 5.81 2.89 -24.01
C GLU A 144 6.95 3.20 -23.03
N SER A 145 8.01 3.87 -23.52
CA SER A 145 9.14 4.32 -22.69
C SER A 145 8.92 5.72 -22.07
N GLY A 146 7.71 6.27 -22.14
CA GLY A 146 7.40 7.65 -21.69
C GLY A 146 7.97 8.75 -22.58
N ARG A 147 8.65 8.42 -23.68
CA ARG A 147 9.17 9.42 -24.63
C ARG A 147 8.02 10.07 -25.40
N VAL A 148 8.11 11.37 -25.65
CA VAL A 148 7.17 12.06 -26.55
C VAL A 148 7.35 11.53 -27.97
N ALA A 149 6.27 11.02 -28.56
CA ALA A 149 6.26 10.45 -29.91
C ALA A 149 6.36 11.54 -30.99
N ASP A 150 6.93 11.21 -32.15
CA ASP A 150 7.01 12.12 -33.31
C ASP A 150 5.65 12.68 -33.74
N ARG A 151 4.61 11.85 -33.58
CA ARG A 151 3.22 12.17 -33.92
C ARG A 151 2.54 13.10 -32.93
N ALA A 152 3.12 13.34 -31.76
CA ALA A 152 2.50 14.14 -30.71
C ALA A 152 2.27 15.59 -31.15
N SER A 153 3.17 16.11 -31.99
CA SER A 153 3.06 17.43 -32.62
C SER A 153 3.69 17.41 -34.02
N PRO A 154 3.02 17.96 -35.05
CA PRO A 154 3.61 18.09 -36.39
C PRO A 154 4.95 18.85 -36.40
N ALA A 155 5.10 19.86 -35.55
CA ALA A 155 6.33 20.65 -35.42
C ALA A 155 7.49 19.81 -34.86
N LEU A 156 7.21 18.98 -33.85
CA LEU A 156 8.21 18.08 -33.26
C LEU A 156 8.67 17.02 -34.28
N GLY A 157 7.72 16.39 -34.98
CA GLY A 157 8.03 15.42 -36.03
C GLY A 157 8.87 16.02 -37.16
N GLU A 158 8.60 17.27 -37.55
CA GLU A 158 9.41 17.98 -38.54
C GLU A 158 10.82 18.31 -38.03
N LEU A 159 10.96 18.79 -36.79
CA LEU A 159 12.27 19.04 -36.17
C LEU A 159 13.12 17.78 -36.11
N ARG A 160 12.53 16.64 -35.74
CA ARG A 160 13.23 15.34 -35.68
C ARG A 160 13.67 14.85 -37.06
N ARG A 161 12.84 15.03 -38.10
CA ARG A 161 13.22 14.75 -39.50
C ARG A 161 14.39 15.62 -39.95
N GLN A 162 14.34 16.92 -39.67
CA GLN A 162 15.43 17.85 -39.99
C GLN A 162 16.70 17.47 -39.26
N LEU A 163 16.62 17.16 -37.97
CA LEU A 163 17.76 16.73 -37.16
C LEU A 163 18.40 15.45 -37.73
N ALA A 164 17.59 14.46 -38.10
CA ALA A 164 18.07 13.24 -38.73
C ALA A 164 18.77 13.52 -40.08
N ALA A 165 18.20 14.40 -40.91
CA ALA A 165 18.78 14.79 -42.18
C ALA A 165 20.14 15.49 -42.01
N VAL A 166 20.25 16.47 -41.11
CA VAL A 166 21.53 17.18 -40.87
C VAL A 166 22.58 16.25 -40.24
N ARG A 167 22.17 15.32 -39.36
CA ARG A 167 23.08 14.30 -38.81
C ARG A 167 23.62 13.38 -39.89
N GLN A 168 22.77 12.96 -40.83
CA GLN A 168 23.17 12.13 -41.96
C GLN A 168 24.12 12.91 -42.90
N GLU A 169 23.79 14.14 -43.25
CA GLU A 169 24.64 15.02 -44.06
C GLU A 169 26.03 15.21 -43.42
N ARG A 170 26.08 15.48 -42.11
CA ARG A 170 27.35 15.62 -41.37
C ARG A 170 28.18 14.33 -41.46
N ARG A 171 27.54 13.17 -41.34
CA ARG A 171 28.21 11.87 -41.41
C ARG A 171 28.77 11.60 -42.80
N GLU A 172 27.99 11.87 -43.85
CA GLU A 172 28.42 11.73 -45.25
C GLU A 172 29.58 12.67 -45.56
N ARG A 173 29.53 13.92 -45.08
CA ARG A 173 30.59 14.90 -45.28
C ARG A 173 31.88 14.50 -44.56
N LEU A 174 31.78 14.03 -43.30
CA LEU A 174 32.92 13.49 -42.56
C LEU A 174 33.56 12.30 -43.29
N ASN A 175 32.74 11.35 -43.77
CA ASN A 175 33.23 10.18 -44.51
C ASN A 175 33.88 10.56 -45.86
N GLY A 176 33.35 11.59 -46.52
CA GLY A 176 33.96 12.16 -47.73
C GLY A 176 35.34 12.74 -47.45
N LEU A 177 35.45 13.59 -46.43
CA LEU A 177 36.71 14.21 -46.01
C LEU A 177 37.73 13.17 -45.54
N MET A 178 37.29 12.17 -44.77
CA MET A 178 38.14 11.08 -44.31
C MET A 178 38.76 10.30 -45.48
N ARG A 179 38.00 10.07 -46.57
CA ARG A 179 38.51 9.44 -47.80
C ARG A 179 39.47 10.36 -48.55
N SER A 180 39.12 11.64 -48.73
CA SER A 180 39.95 12.60 -49.47
C SER A 180 41.29 12.90 -48.79
N PHE A 181 41.33 12.90 -47.45
CA PHE A 181 42.51 13.24 -46.67
C PHE A 181 43.19 12.01 -46.02
N ALA A 182 42.85 10.79 -46.46
CA ALA A 182 43.30 9.54 -45.83
C ALA A 182 44.83 9.46 -45.62
N ALA A 183 45.64 10.00 -46.55
CA ALA A 183 47.10 10.01 -46.44
C ALA A 183 47.62 10.86 -45.25
N LEU A 184 46.89 11.90 -44.89
CA LEU A 184 47.23 12.83 -43.80
C LEU A 184 46.80 12.31 -42.43
N LEU A 185 45.88 11.33 -42.41
CA LEU A 185 45.34 10.78 -41.17
C LEU A 185 46.29 9.77 -40.53
N GLN A 186 46.27 9.73 -39.20
CA GLN A 186 46.90 8.67 -38.43
C GLN A 186 46.06 7.39 -38.52
N ASP A 187 44.74 7.54 -38.35
CA ASP A 187 43.73 6.47 -38.46
C ASP A 187 42.53 6.95 -39.31
N THR A 188 41.98 6.06 -40.13
CA THR A 188 40.79 6.32 -40.97
C THR A 188 39.49 6.03 -40.21
N VAL A 189 39.38 6.59 -39.01
CA VAL A 189 38.19 6.50 -38.17
C VAL A 189 37.83 7.90 -37.66
N VAL A 190 36.54 8.22 -37.65
CA VAL A 190 36.04 9.44 -37.00
C VAL A 190 36.09 9.21 -35.50
N ALA A 191 36.95 9.95 -34.80
CA ALA A 191 37.03 9.94 -33.34
C ALA A 191 36.10 10.98 -32.74
N GLU A 192 35.86 10.89 -31.44
CA GLU A 192 35.12 11.90 -30.68
C GLU A 192 36.04 12.56 -29.64
N ARG A 193 36.03 13.89 -29.59
CA ARG A 193 36.72 14.70 -28.57
C ARG A 193 35.77 15.75 -28.05
N ASN A 194 35.56 15.79 -26.74
CA ASN A 194 34.65 16.76 -26.09
C ASN A 194 33.24 16.81 -26.73
N GLY A 195 32.69 15.65 -27.11
CA GLY A 195 31.38 15.58 -27.78
C GLY A 195 31.37 16.00 -29.26
N ARG A 196 32.54 16.20 -29.88
CA ARG A 196 32.69 16.62 -31.28
C ARG A 196 33.34 15.54 -32.13
N PRO A 197 32.81 15.28 -33.33
CA PRO A 197 33.46 14.39 -34.28
C PRO A 197 34.70 15.08 -34.85
N VAL A 198 35.84 14.40 -34.76
CA VAL A 198 37.16 14.88 -35.18
C VAL A 198 37.87 13.83 -36.02
N LEU A 199 38.77 14.28 -36.89
CA LEU A 199 39.69 13.43 -37.64
C LEU A 199 41.06 13.45 -36.95
N ALA A 200 41.68 12.28 -36.80
CA ALA A 200 43.01 12.12 -36.22
C ALA A 200 44.08 12.37 -37.30
N VAL A 201 44.69 13.55 -37.30
CA VAL A 201 45.68 13.97 -38.32
C VAL A 201 47.09 13.82 -37.77
N LYS A 202 48.04 13.37 -38.59
CA LYS A 202 49.47 13.38 -38.26
C LYS A 202 49.92 14.81 -37.93
N ALA A 203 50.67 15.01 -36.85
CA ALA A 203 51.05 16.35 -36.40
C ALA A 203 51.73 17.21 -37.49
N GLY A 204 52.61 16.61 -38.31
CA GLY A 204 53.27 17.31 -39.43
C GLY A 204 52.35 17.68 -40.61
N ALA A 205 51.13 17.13 -40.66
CA ALA A 205 50.14 17.41 -41.69
C ALA A 205 48.93 18.21 -41.17
N ALA A 206 48.92 18.62 -39.90
CA ALA A 206 47.78 19.29 -39.27
C ALA A 206 47.35 20.57 -40.01
N ALA A 207 48.30 21.36 -40.51
CA ALA A 207 48.02 22.58 -41.26
C ALA A 207 47.32 22.35 -42.62
N GLN A 208 47.35 21.13 -43.16
CA GLN A 208 46.79 20.79 -44.46
C GLN A 208 45.30 20.43 -44.40
N LEU A 209 44.74 20.22 -43.20
CA LEU A 209 43.31 19.99 -43.00
C LEU A 209 42.68 21.21 -42.32
N PRO A 210 41.96 22.08 -43.05
CA PRO A 210 41.30 23.22 -42.45
C PRO A 210 40.25 22.79 -41.42
N GLY A 211 40.36 23.30 -40.19
CA GLY A 211 39.44 22.98 -39.11
C GLY A 211 39.89 23.50 -37.76
N LEU A 212 39.11 23.19 -36.74
CA LEU A 212 39.38 23.56 -35.35
C LEU A 212 40.09 22.41 -34.64
N VAL A 213 41.25 22.69 -34.05
CA VAL A 213 41.96 21.73 -33.21
C VAL A 213 41.25 21.61 -31.86
N HIS A 214 40.86 20.39 -31.48
CA HIS A 214 40.19 20.10 -30.21
C HIS A 214 41.12 19.51 -29.16
N ASP A 215 42.12 18.73 -29.59
CA ASP A 215 43.01 17.99 -28.70
C ASP A 215 44.27 17.50 -29.45
N SER A 216 45.26 17.02 -28.70
CA SER A 216 46.48 16.38 -29.22
C SER A 216 46.84 15.14 -28.39
N SER A 217 47.39 14.11 -29.04
CA SER A 217 47.87 12.91 -28.34
C SER A 217 48.96 13.22 -27.32
N ALA A 218 49.10 12.42 -26.26
CA ALA A 218 50.15 12.57 -25.24
C ALA A 218 51.59 12.55 -25.81
N SER A 219 51.82 11.81 -26.91
CA SER A 219 53.10 11.77 -27.64
C SER A 219 53.32 12.98 -28.56
N GLY A 220 52.33 13.86 -28.73
CA GLY A 220 52.34 14.97 -29.68
C GLY A 220 52.27 14.57 -31.16
N SER A 221 52.19 13.28 -31.49
CA SER A 221 52.26 12.77 -32.87
C SER A 221 50.95 12.92 -33.66
N THR A 222 49.82 13.11 -32.97
CA THR A 222 48.48 13.18 -33.58
C THR A 222 47.72 14.39 -33.06
N VAL A 223 47.09 15.11 -33.98
CA VAL A 223 46.26 16.29 -33.71
C VAL A 223 44.83 15.97 -34.11
N PHE A 224 43.87 16.19 -33.21
CA PHE A 224 42.46 15.91 -33.44
C PHE A 224 41.75 17.18 -33.93
N ILE A 225 41.31 17.18 -35.19
CA ILE A 225 40.77 18.35 -35.88
C ILE A 225 39.30 18.12 -36.25
N GLU A 226 38.39 19.01 -35.86
CA GLU A 226 37.03 19.09 -36.41
C GLU A 226 37.09 19.85 -37.74
N PRO A 227 36.84 19.19 -38.89
CA PRO A 227 37.00 19.84 -40.18
C PRO A 227 36.07 21.05 -40.34
N GLN A 228 36.58 22.13 -40.94
CA GLN A 228 35.84 23.39 -41.11
C GLN A 228 34.47 23.18 -41.81
N ALA A 229 34.41 22.24 -42.75
CA ALA A 229 33.21 21.95 -43.52
C ALA A 229 32.06 21.31 -42.71
N VAL A 230 32.32 20.80 -41.50
CA VAL A 230 31.31 20.14 -40.66
C VAL A 230 30.91 20.95 -39.42
N ILE A 231 31.67 22.00 -39.09
CA ILE A 231 31.38 22.91 -37.98
C ILE A 231 29.98 23.54 -38.10
N PRO A 232 29.54 24.08 -39.27
CA PRO A 232 28.20 24.65 -39.40
C PRO A 232 27.09 23.63 -39.19
N LEU A 233 27.27 22.39 -39.68
CA LEU A 233 26.33 21.29 -39.47
C LEU A 233 26.25 20.91 -37.99
N GLY A 234 27.37 20.89 -37.28
CA GLY A 234 27.41 20.69 -35.83
C GLY A 234 26.68 21.78 -35.05
N ASN A 235 26.81 23.04 -35.44
CA ASN A 235 26.05 24.16 -34.85
C ASN A 235 24.54 24.02 -35.12
N ARG A 236 24.15 23.66 -36.36
CA ARG A 236 22.76 23.45 -36.74
C ARG A 236 22.12 22.28 -35.98
N ILE A 237 22.85 21.18 -35.79
CA ILE A 237 22.41 20.04 -34.98
C ILE A 237 22.10 20.49 -33.55
N ARG A 238 23.02 21.22 -32.90
CA ARG A 238 22.77 21.74 -31.54
C ARG A 238 21.55 22.67 -31.47
N GLN A 239 21.36 23.53 -32.46
CA GLN A 239 20.19 24.40 -32.52
C GLN A 239 18.90 23.58 -32.63
N LEU A 240 18.86 22.59 -33.53
CA LEU A 240 17.71 21.71 -33.72
C LEU A 240 17.44 20.86 -32.46
N GLU A 241 18.47 20.36 -31.78
CA GLU A 241 18.33 19.64 -30.51
C GLU A 241 17.74 20.54 -29.41
N GLY A 242 18.09 21.82 -29.36
CA GLY A 242 17.47 22.78 -28.44
C GLY A 242 15.99 22.98 -28.74
N GLN A 243 15.66 23.19 -30.03
CA GLN A 243 14.28 23.35 -30.50
C GLN A 243 13.44 22.10 -30.28
N GLU A 244 14.01 20.90 -30.47
CA GLU A 244 13.35 19.62 -30.18
C GLU A 244 12.97 19.54 -28.70
N ARG A 245 13.90 19.84 -27.78
CA ARG A 245 13.63 19.81 -26.32
C ARG A 245 12.54 20.80 -25.92
N GLU A 246 12.56 22.01 -26.49
CA GLU A 246 11.52 23.01 -26.23
C GLU A 246 10.15 22.53 -26.72
N ALA A 247 10.09 21.92 -27.92
CA ALA A 247 8.87 21.35 -28.47
C ALA A 247 8.36 20.14 -27.66
N GLU A 248 9.25 19.27 -27.19
CA GLU A 248 8.90 18.18 -26.27
C GLU A 248 8.32 18.71 -24.97
N GLN A 249 8.96 19.71 -24.36
CA GLN A 249 8.48 20.33 -23.12
C GLN A 249 7.12 21.00 -23.32
N ALA A 250 6.88 21.63 -24.47
CA ALA A 250 5.59 22.23 -24.80
C ALA A 250 4.48 21.17 -24.89
N VAL A 251 4.75 20.01 -25.50
CA VAL A 251 3.81 18.87 -25.54
C VAL A 251 3.54 18.35 -24.13
N LEU A 252 4.58 18.13 -23.31
CA LEU A 252 4.41 17.66 -21.94
C LEU A 252 3.61 18.66 -21.09
N GLN A 253 3.80 19.97 -21.29
CA GLN A 253 3.03 21.00 -20.61
C GLN A 253 1.55 21.00 -21.02
N GLU A 254 1.27 20.83 -22.32
CA GLU A 254 -0.09 20.67 -22.83
C GLU A 254 -0.78 19.46 -22.17
N LEU A 255 -0.12 18.29 -22.19
CA LEU A 255 -0.65 17.08 -21.56
C LEU A 255 -0.84 17.24 -20.05
N SER A 256 0.10 17.90 -19.36
CA SER A 256 -0.02 18.18 -17.93
C SER A 256 -1.21 19.10 -17.62
N THR A 257 -1.52 20.04 -18.53
CA THR A 257 -2.68 20.92 -18.41
C THR A 257 -3.99 20.15 -18.64
N LEU A 258 -4.02 19.18 -19.56
CA LEU A 258 -5.17 18.29 -19.74
C LEU A 258 -5.41 17.42 -18.50
N VAL A 259 -4.35 16.89 -17.88
CA VAL A 259 -4.43 16.17 -16.60
C VAL A 259 -4.92 17.11 -15.49
N ALA A 260 -4.42 18.35 -15.44
CA ALA A 260 -4.84 19.35 -14.46
C ALA A 260 -6.35 19.67 -14.56
N ALA A 261 -6.89 19.71 -15.79
CA ALA A 261 -8.32 19.98 -16.02
C ALA A 261 -9.25 18.89 -15.45
N GLU A 262 -8.76 17.66 -15.32
CA GLU A 262 -9.52 16.50 -14.82
C GLU A 262 -9.12 16.08 -13.40
N LEU A 263 -8.40 16.93 -12.65
CA LEU A 263 -7.90 16.62 -11.30
C LEU A 263 -8.94 16.00 -10.36
N PRO A 264 -10.14 16.59 -10.16
CA PRO A 264 -11.12 16.03 -9.23
C PRO A 264 -11.54 14.61 -9.60
N ALA A 265 -11.64 14.32 -10.90
CA ALA A 265 -12.03 13.00 -11.39
C ALA A 265 -10.90 11.98 -11.23
N LEU A 266 -9.64 12.38 -11.46
CA LEU A 266 -8.48 11.52 -11.28
C LEU A 266 -8.21 11.21 -9.79
N GLU A 267 -8.37 12.20 -8.90
CA GLU A 267 -8.28 12.00 -7.46
C GLU A 267 -9.36 11.03 -6.97
N GLN A 268 -10.61 11.21 -7.40
CA GLN A 268 -11.69 10.31 -7.03
C GLN A 268 -11.48 8.90 -7.58
N LEU A 269 -11.04 8.78 -8.84
CA LEU A 269 -10.70 7.49 -9.44
C LEU A 269 -9.61 6.77 -8.64
N GLN A 270 -8.55 7.47 -8.21
CA GLN A 270 -7.51 6.90 -7.37
C GLN A 270 -8.08 6.42 -6.02
N GLN A 271 -8.92 7.21 -5.37
CA GLN A 271 -9.55 6.82 -4.10
C GLN A 271 -10.42 5.56 -4.24
N VAL A 272 -11.23 5.48 -5.29
CA VAL A 272 -12.07 4.31 -5.60
C VAL A 272 -11.19 3.08 -5.85
N LEU A 273 -10.14 3.20 -6.67
CA LEU A 273 -9.21 2.09 -6.93
C LEU A 273 -8.55 1.58 -5.65
N VAL A 274 -8.12 2.48 -4.77
CA VAL A 274 -7.52 2.13 -3.47
C VAL A 274 -8.52 1.43 -2.56
N GLN A 275 -9.78 1.85 -2.55
CA GLN A 275 -10.82 1.21 -1.76
C GLN A 275 -11.16 -0.19 -2.28
N LEU A 276 -11.29 -0.36 -3.60
CA LEU A 276 -11.54 -1.65 -4.23
C LEU A 276 -10.36 -2.62 -4.03
N ASP A 277 -9.12 -2.16 -4.19
CA ASP A 277 -7.92 -2.99 -3.95
C ASP A 277 -7.83 -3.43 -2.48
N ALA A 278 -8.09 -2.52 -1.54
CA ALA A 278 -8.11 -2.87 -0.13
C ALA A 278 -9.24 -3.87 0.22
N ALA A 279 -10.43 -3.73 -0.38
CA ALA A 279 -11.52 -4.70 -0.21
C ALA A 279 -11.18 -6.07 -0.79
N LEU A 280 -10.55 -6.10 -1.97
CA LEU A 280 -10.07 -7.33 -2.60
C LEU A 280 -8.94 -7.98 -1.78
N ALA A 281 -8.04 -7.20 -1.20
CA ALA A 281 -7.01 -7.72 -0.30
C ALA A 281 -7.63 -8.39 0.94
N ARG A 282 -8.66 -7.78 1.54
CA ARG A 282 -9.43 -8.42 2.65
C ARG A 282 -10.07 -9.73 2.20
N ALA A 283 -10.67 -9.75 1.01
CA ALA A 283 -11.32 -10.93 0.43
C ALA A 283 -10.32 -12.08 0.22
N ARG A 284 -9.21 -11.81 -0.48
CA ARG A 284 -8.17 -12.79 -0.76
C ARG A 284 -7.46 -13.27 0.50
N TYR A 285 -7.22 -12.39 1.47
CA TYR A 285 -6.66 -12.79 2.77
C TYR A 285 -7.64 -13.70 3.53
N GLY A 286 -8.93 -13.38 3.52
CA GLY A 286 -9.98 -14.22 4.09
C GLY A 286 -10.03 -15.61 3.46
N GLN A 287 -10.08 -15.71 2.13
CA GLN A 287 -10.00 -16.98 1.40
C GLN A 287 -8.73 -17.75 1.75
N TRP A 288 -7.59 -17.06 1.74
CA TRP A 288 -6.30 -17.66 2.03
C TRP A 288 -6.20 -18.21 3.45
N MET A 289 -6.91 -17.64 4.43
CA MET A 289 -6.98 -18.21 5.79
C MET A 289 -8.03 -19.33 5.92
N GLY A 290 -8.97 -19.46 4.97
CA GLY A 290 -10.20 -20.23 5.18
C GLY A 290 -11.16 -19.56 6.15
N ALA A 291 -11.17 -18.22 6.16
CA ALA A 291 -12.00 -17.42 7.04
C ALA A 291 -13.41 -17.20 6.50
N VAL A 292 -14.36 -17.01 7.41
CA VAL A 292 -15.77 -16.83 7.13
C VAL A 292 -16.25 -15.44 7.55
N ARG A 293 -17.32 -14.96 6.91
CA ARG A 293 -17.91 -13.66 7.20
C ARG A 293 -18.55 -13.67 8.60
N PRO A 294 -18.16 -12.76 9.51
CA PRO A 294 -18.85 -12.61 10.78
C PRO A 294 -20.20 -11.90 10.67
N GLN A 295 -21.12 -12.30 11.55
CA GLN A 295 -22.32 -11.55 11.90
C GLN A 295 -21.98 -10.62 13.06
N LEU A 296 -21.86 -9.33 12.77
CA LEU A 296 -21.69 -8.28 13.77
C LEU A 296 -23.06 -7.82 14.25
N GLU A 297 -23.30 -7.97 15.55
CA GLU A 297 -24.53 -7.57 16.21
C GLU A 297 -24.37 -6.16 16.78
N GLY A 298 -25.32 -5.28 16.48
CA GLY A 298 -25.31 -3.90 16.98
C GLY A 298 -25.65 -3.81 18.48
N ASP A 299 -26.39 -4.79 19.00
CA ASP A 299 -26.67 -4.91 20.43
C ASP A 299 -25.38 -5.24 21.21
N PRO A 300 -24.91 -4.36 22.11
CA PRO A 300 -23.74 -4.64 22.94
C PRO A 300 -23.91 -5.92 23.77
N LEU A 301 -25.15 -6.30 24.13
CA LEU A 301 -25.47 -7.49 24.92
C LEU A 301 -25.58 -8.77 24.09
N ALA A 302 -25.36 -8.72 22.77
CA ALA A 302 -25.36 -9.90 21.93
C ALA A 302 -24.34 -10.96 22.39
N PRO A 303 -24.59 -12.25 22.11
CA PRO A 303 -23.67 -13.32 22.46
C PRO A 303 -22.39 -13.27 21.60
N LEU A 304 -21.29 -13.76 22.16
CA LEU A 304 -20.05 -14.04 21.45
C LEU A 304 -20.00 -15.54 21.15
N GLN A 305 -20.00 -15.91 19.88
CA GLN A 305 -20.00 -17.29 19.40
C GLN A 305 -18.96 -17.44 18.30
N LEU A 306 -17.89 -18.16 18.61
CA LEU A 306 -16.78 -18.46 17.72
C LEU A 306 -16.57 -19.98 17.74
N GLU A 307 -16.87 -20.66 16.64
CA GLU A 307 -16.68 -22.11 16.51
C GLU A 307 -15.37 -22.36 15.78
N ASP A 308 -14.54 -23.29 16.26
CA ASP A 308 -13.25 -23.65 15.65
C ASP A 308 -12.35 -22.47 15.28
N LEU A 309 -12.28 -21.44 16.14
CA LEU A 309 -11.47 -20.26 15.93
C LEU A 309 -9.98 -20.61 15.92
N ARG A 310 -9.25 -20.09 14.93
CA ARG A 310 -7.80 -20.26 14.80
C ARG A 310 -7.11 -18.92 14.92
N HIS A 311 -5.94 -18.89 15.57
CA HIS A 311 -5.17 -17.66 15.68
C HIS A 311 -4.60 -17.25 14.30
N PRO A 312 -4.95 -16.07 13.73
CA PRO A 312 -4.57 -15.72 12.36
C PRO A 312 -3.06 -15.62 12.14
N LEU A 313 -2.28 -15.17 13.14
CA LEU A 313 -0.82 -15.11 13.03
C LEU A 313 -0.15 -16.49 13.11
N LEU A 314 -0.74 -17.44 13.83
CA LEU A 314 -0.20 -18.81 13.88
C LEU A 314 -0.57 -19.56 12.61
N LEU A 315 -1.77 -19.31 12.07
CA LEU A 315 -2.18 -19.81 10.75
C LEU A 315 -1.21 -19.35 9.67
N TRP A 316 -0.70 -18.12 9.81
CA TRP A 316 0.32 -17.64 8.89
C TRP A 316 1.61 -18.44 8.96
N GLN A 317 2.12 -18.67 10.18
CA GLN A 317 3.33 -19.46 10.39
C GLN A 317 3.14 -20.90 9.89
N GLU A 318 2.00 -21.53 10.17
CA GLU A 318 1.65 -22.88 9.68
C GLU A 318 1.73 -22.95 8.15
N ARG A 319 1.11 -22.00 7.43
CA ARG A 319 0.97 -22.06 5.97
C ARG A 319 2.18 -21.55 5.19
N ARG A 320 2.94 -20.58 5.73
CA ARG A 320 4.06 -19.95 5.01
C ARG A 320 5.44 -20.32 5.56
N ASP A 321 5.55 -20.51 6.87
CA ASP A 321 6.84 -20.60 7.56
C ASP A 321 7.13 -22.02 8.06
N GLY A 322 6.31 -23.01 7.68
CA GLY A 322 6.44 -24.40 8.11
C GLY A 322 6.15 -24.61 9.61
N GLY A 323 5.37 -23.71 10.22
CA GLY A 323 4.98 -23.77 11.62
C GLY A 323 4.09 -24.97 11.94
N ALA A 324 3.93 -25.23 13.24
CA ALA A 324 3.06 -26.31 13.72
C ALA A 324 1.59 -26.05 13.36
N ALA A 325 0.83 -27.15 13.19
CA ALA A 325 -0.61 -27.08 12.93
C ALA A 325 -1.33 -26.33 14.06
N VAL A 326 -2.14 -25.34 13.71
CA VAL A 326 -2.92 -24.57 14.68
C VAL A 326 -4.09 -25.42 15.20
N VAL A 327 -4.20 -25.53 16.52
CA VAL A 327 -5.35 -26.18 17.16
C VAL A 327 -6.49 -25.15 17.30
N PRO A 328 -7.69 -25.41 16.75
CA PRO A 328 -8.81 -24.50 16.86
C PRO A 328 -9.43 -24.50 18.27
N VAL A 329 -10.04 -23.37 18.66
CA VAL A 329 -10.74 -23.21 19.94
C VAL A 329 -12.15 -22.69 19.71
N SER A 330 -13.14 -23.30 20.37
CA SER A 330 -14.53 -22.84 20.32
C SER A 330 -14.89 -22.06 21.60
N VAL A 331 -15.50 -20.90 21.43
CA VAL A 331 -15.85 -19.97 22.52
C VAL A 331 -17.30 -19.55 22.36
N ARG A 332 -18.09 -19.76 23.42
CA ARG A 332 -19.49 -19.33 23.50
C ARG A 332 -19.73 -18.59 24.81
N VAL A 333 -20.10 -17.32 24.71
CA VAL A 333 -20.42 -16.46 25.85
C VAL A 333 -21.78 -15.81 25.60
N GLU A 334 -22.73 -16.13 26.47
CA GLU A 334 -24.08 -15.59 26.39
C GLU A 334 -24.15 -14.13 26.87
N GLY A 335 -25.21 -13.43 26.48
CA GLY A 335 -25.50 -12.03 26.84
C GLY A 335 -25.24 -11.61 28.29
N PRO A 336 -25.78 -12.32 29.29
CA PRO A 336 -25.67 -11.91 30.69
C PRO A 336 -24.31 -12.19 31.32
N LEU A 337 -23.46 -13.03 30.70
CA LEU A 337 -22.14 -13.34 31.24
C LEU A 337 -21.20 -12.16 31.02
N ARG A 338 -20.63 -11.67 32.12
CA ARG A 338 -19.76 -10.48 32.16
C ARG A 338 -18.30 -10.80 32.32
N VAL A 339 -17.98 -11.94 32.93
CA VAL A 339 -16.62 -12.39 33.19
C VAL A 339 -16.50 -13.86 32.80
N VAL A 340 -15.43 -14.21 32.09
CA VAL A 340 -15.04 -15.57 31.76
C VAL A 340 -13.60 -15.79 32.23
N ALA A 341 -13.40 -16.73 33.14
CA ALA A 341 -12.08 -17.13 33.61
C ALA A 341 -11.60 -18.37 32.83
N ILE A 342 -10.37 -18.31 32.30
CA ILE A 342 -9.68 -19.41 31.63
C ILE A 342 -8.55 -19.89 32.54
N THR A 343 -8.69 -21.09 33.08
CA THR A 343 -7.69 -21.73 33.95
C THR A 343 -6.95 -22.85 33.20
N GLY A 344 -5.82 -23.29 33.74
CA GLY A 344 -4.99 -24.35 33.15
C GLY A 344 -3.49 -24.01 33.15
N PRO A 345 -2.62 -24.95 32.72
CA PRO A 345 -1.18 -24.73 32.70
C PRO A 345 -0.76 -23.64 31.70
N ASN A 346 0.38 -22.97 31.95
CA ASN A 346 0.92 -21.88 31.11
C ASN A 346 1.01 -22.20 29.62
N THR A 347 1.54 -23.37 29.31
CA THR A 347 1.72 -23.85 27.92
C THR A 347 0.43 -24.42 27.31
N GLY A 348 -0.71 -24.28 27.98
CA GLY A 348 -2.02 -24.78 27.53
C GLY A 348 -2.73 -23.89 26.50
N GLY A 349 -2.10 -22.79 26.04
CA GLY A 349 -2.67 -21.91 25.01
C GLY A 349 -3.66 -20.86 25.52
N LYS A 350 -3.64 -20.52 26.82
CA LYS A 350 -4.54 -19.51 27.42
C LYS A 350 -4.37 -18.13 26.78
N THR A 351 -3.13 -17.63 26.73
CA THR A 351 -2.78 -16.36 26.08
C THR A 351 -3.14 -16.36 24.59
N VAL A 352 -2.86 -17.45 23.88
CA VAL A 352 -3.20 -17.60 22.45
C VAL A 352 -4.72 -17.54 22.24
N THR A 353 -5.50 -18.18 23.12
CA THR A 353 -6.97 -18.13 23.07
C THR A 353 -7.45 -16.69 23.27
N LEU A 354 -6.91 -16.00 24.28
CA LEU A 354 -7.25 -14.61 24.59
C LEU A 354 -6.94 -13.68 23.41
N LYS A 355 -5.73 -13.78 22.83
CA LYS A 355 -5.34 -13.04 21.63
C LYS A 355 -6.23 -13.36 20.43
N SER A 356 -6.61 -14.62 20.24
CA SER A 356 -7.48 -15.05 19.14
C SER A 356 -8.85 -14.38 19.20
N ILE A 357 -9.46 -14.30 20.39
CA ILE A 357 -10.75 -13.64 20.58
C ILE A 357 -10.64 -12.13 20.33
N GLY A 358 -9.59 -11.49 20.87
CA GLY A 358 -9.33 -10.07 20.64
C GLY A 358 -9.14 -9.73 19.16
N LEU A 359 -8.32 -10.53 18.46
CA LEU A 359 -8.11 -10.38 17.02
C LEU A 359 -9.39 -10.64 16.23
N ALA A 360 -10.21 -11.63 16.58
CA ALA A 360 -11.49 -11.87 15.91
C ALA A 360 -12.43 -10.64 15.99
N ALA A 361 -12.52 -10.00 17.15
CA ALA A 361 -13.31 -8.78 17.35
C ALA A 361 -12.76 -7.60 16.51
N LEU A 362 -11.44 -7.39 16.51
CA LEU A 362 -10.79 -6.34 15.72
C LEU A 362 -10.92 -6.59 14.21
N MET A 363 -10.74 -7.84 13.77
CA MET A 363 -10.89 -8.27 12.38
C MET A 363 -12.30 -7.98 11.88
N ALA A 364 -13.32 -8.41 12.63
CA ALA A 364 -14.71 -8.16 12.26
C ALA A 364 -14.99 -6.65 12.13
N ARG A 365 -14.52 -5.84 13.08
CA ARG A 365 -14.64 -4.37 13.04
C ARG A 365 -13.89 -3.72 11.87
N ALA A 366 -12.78 -4.30 11.42
CA ALA A 366 -12.01 -3.83 10.28
C ALA A 366 -12.53 -4.35 8.92
N GLY A 367 -13.65 -5.08 8.91
CA GLY A 367 -14.21 -5.67 7.68
C GLY A 367 -13.49 -6.92 7.18
N LEU A 368 -12.65 -7.53 8.02
CA LEU A 368 -11.99 -8.80 7.74
C LEU A 368 -12.87 -9.98 8.12
N PHE A 369 -12.76 -11.06 7.35
CA PHE A 369 -13.35 -12.34 7.71
C PHE A 369 -12.55 -13.01 8.82
N VAL A 370 -13.22 -13.82 9.65
CA VAL A 370 -12.62 -14.43 10.84
C VAL A 370 -12.28 -15.91 10.55
N PRO A 371 -11.05 -16.38 10.86
CA PRO A 371 -10.63 -17.76 10.62
C PRO A 371 -11.26 -18.73 11.63
N CYS A 372 -12.53 -19.05 11.43
CA CYS A 372 -13.30 -19.94 12.29
C CYS A 372 -14.28 -20.78 11.45
N GLY A 373 -14.87 -21.80 12.08
CA GLY A 373 -15.97 -22.57 11.53
C GLY A 373 -17.32 -21.83 11.60
N GLY A 374 -18.29 -22.33 10.85
CA GLY A 374 -19.68 -21.89 10.91
C GLY A 374 -19.89 -20.43 10.51
N THR A 375 -20.74 -19.72 11.26
CA THR A 375 -21.01 -18.29 11.09
C THR A 375 -20.77 -17.60 12.42
N PRO A 376 -19.59 -16.98 12.64
CA PRO A 376 -19.26 -16.39 13.93
C PRO A 376 -20.18 -15.21 14.21
N ARG A 377 -20.64 -15.11 15.46
CA ARG A 377 -21.48 -14.02 15.94
C ARG A 377 -20.75 -13.27 17.03
N LEU A 378 -20.65 -11.96 16.89
CA LEU A 378 -19.92 -11.10 17.82
C LEU A 378 -20.72 -9.81 18.02
N PRO A 379 -20.81 -9.28 19.25
CA PRO A 379 -21.22 -7.89 19.42
C PRO A 379 -20.20 -6.97 18.74
N TRP A 380 -20.65 -5.84 18.21
CA TRP A 380 -19.73 -4.82 17.71
C TRP A 380 -18.94 -4.20 18.85
N CYS A 381 -17.64 -4.47 18.92
CA CYS A 381 -16.76 -3.96 19.98
C CYS A 381 -16.25 -2.56 19.64
N ARG A 382 -16.81 -1.53 20.30
CA ARG A 382 -16.30 -0.15 20.19
C ARG A 382 -14.89 -0.04 20.76
N GLN A 383 -14.58 -0.85 21.78
CA GLN A 383 -13.24 -0.95 22.37
C GLN A 383 -12.86 -2.42 22.56
N VAL A 384 -11.60 -2.73 22.26
CA VAL A 384 -10.92 -3.94 22.71
C VAL A 384 -9.73 -3.46 23.53
N LEU A 385 -9.76 -3.74 24.82
CA LEU A 385 -8.75 -3.32 25.79
C LEU A 385 -8.03 -4.57 26.29
N ALA A 386 -6.71 -4.49 26.42
CA ALA A 386 -5.90 -5.65 26.72
C ALA A 386 -4.80 -5.33 27.73
N ASP A 387 -4.58 -6.27 28.64
CA ASP A 387 -3.35 -6.40 29.42
C ASP A 387 -2.83 -7.84 29.21
N ILE A 388 -1.89 -7.98 28.29
CA ILE A 388 -1.32 -9.25 27.82
C ILE A 388 0.19 -9.07 27.75
N GLY A 389 1.00 -10.02 28.25
CA GLY A 389 2.45 -9.88 28.19
C GLY A 389 3.22 -11.03 28.83
N ASP A 390 4.47 -11.21 28.39
CA ASP A 390 5.40 -12.22 28.90
C ASP A 390 6.11 -11.72 30.17
N GLU A 391 5.90 -12.40 31.30
CA GLU A 391 6.61 -12.16 32.56
C GLU A 391 8.08 -12.66 32.56
N GLN A 392 8.64 -13.07 31.42
CA GLN A 392 9.91 -13.82 31.36
C GLN A 392 11.18 -12.95 31.23
N SER A 393 11.28 -11.84 31.96
CA SER A 393 12.59 -11.19 32.19
C SER A 393 12.92 -11.18 33.68
N LEU A 394 13.91 -12.00 34.06
CA LEU A 394 14.42 -12.19 35.42
C LEU A 394 14.97 -10.90 36.09
N GLN A 395 15.01 -9.77 35.37
CA GLN A 395 15.49 -8.46 35.87
C GLN A 395 14.36 -7.49 36.27
N GLN A 396 13.06 -7.84 36.10
CA GLN A 396 11.95 -6.88 36.20
C GLN A 396 10.83 -7.21 37.22
N ASN A 397 11.03 -8.08 38.21
CA ASN A 397 9.94 -8.60 39.04
C ASN A 397 9.07 -7.58 39.83
N LEU A 398 9.51 -6.34 40.06
CA LEU A 398 8.66 -5.26 40.63
C LEU A 398 8.11 -4.30 39.55
N SER A 399 8.77 -4.24 38.39
CA SER A 399 8.42 -3.36 37.28
C SER A 399 7.29 -3.94 36.41
N THR A 400 7.08 -5.26 36.44
CA THR A 400 6.01 -5.94 35.71
C THR A 400 4.66 -5.82 36.44
N PHE A 401 4.56 -6.23 37.70
CA PHE A 401 3.30 -6.14 38.47
C PHE A 401 2.75 -4.71 38.56
N SER A 402 3.60 -3.74 38.90
CA SER A 402 3.19 -2.33 38.94
C SER A 402 2.81 -1.79 37.55
N GLY A 403 3.41 -2.32 36.48
CA GLY A 403 3.04 -2.06 35.09
C GLY A 403 1.64 -2.58 34.76
N HIS A 404 1.35 -3.84 35.10
CA HIS A 404 0.03 -4.47 34.93
C HIS A 404 -1.05 -3.68 35.67
N VAL A 405 -0.85 -3.39 36.96
CA VAL A 405 -1.80 -2.61 37.76
C VAL A 405 -2.04 -1.22 37.18
N ARG A 406 -0.99 -0.51 36.73
CA ARG A 406 -1.15 0.79 36.06
C ARG A 406 -1.91 0.68 34.73
N ARG A 407 -1.72 -0.40 33.96
CA ARG A 407 -2.48 -0.63 32.72
C ARG A 407 -3.93 -0.91 33.03
N ILE A 408 -4.22 -1.79 33.99
CA ILE A 408 -5.59 -2.10 34.43
C ILE A 408 -6.31 -0.85 34.96
N ALA A 409 -5.62 0.00 35.72
CA ALA A 409 -6.18 1.29 36.15
C ALA A 409 -6.60 2.17 34.95
N ARG A 410 -5.74 2.28 33.93
CA ARG A 410 -6.05 3.02 32.69
C ARG A 410 -7.19 2.36 31.88
N ILE A 411 -7.29 1.04 31.90
CA ILE A 411 -8.43 0.30 31.31
C ILE A 411 -9.72 0.71 32.03
N LEU A 412 -9.74 0.70 33.36
CA LEU A 412 -10.91 1.11 34.16
C LEU A 412 -11.30 2.59 33.94
N GLU A 413 -10.33 3.47 33.70
CA GLU A 413 -10.55 4.88 33.36
C GLU A 413 -11.16 5.07 31.96
N ALA A 414 -10.87 4.18 31.01
CA ALA A 414 -11.40 4.22 29.65
C ALA A 414 -12.78 3.55 29.50
N LEU A 415 -13.22 2.82 30.53
CA LEU A 415 -14.53 2.20 30.60
C LEU A 415 -15.57 3.17 31.20
N PRO A 416 -16.86 2.96 30.92
CA PRO A 416 -17.92 3.73 31.56
C PRO A 416 -17.90 3.50 33.09
N PRO A 417 -18.46 4.44 33.87
CA PRO A 417 -18.59 4.26 35.32
C PRO A 417 -19.48 3.07 35.65
N ALA A 418 -19.28 2.49 36.84
CA ALA A 418 -20.10 1.39 37.33
C ALA A 418 -21.59 1.80 37.38
N GLY A 419 -22.47 0.91 36.94
CA GLY A 419 -23.92 1.16 36.87
C GLY A 419 -24.38 1.96 35.64
N ALA A 420 -23.48 2.31 34.71
CA ALA A 420 -23.89 2.87 33.43
C ALA A 420 -24.73 1.88 32.61
N ASP A 421 -25.68 2.40 31.82
CA ASP A 421 -26.43 1.60 30.87
C ASP A 421 -25.54 1.18 29.70
N LEU A 422 -25.06 -0.07 29.74
CA LEU A 422 -24.16 -0.61 28.73
C LEU A 422 -24.86 -0.88 27.39
N ALA A 423 -26.18 -1.08 27.39
CA ALA A 423 -26.94 -1.26 26.16
C ALA A 423 -26.99 0.05 25.35
N GLY A 424 -26.94 1.21 26.04
CA GLY A 424 -26.94 2.53 25.42
C GLY A 424 -25.60 3.02 24.85
N LEU A 425 -24.49 2.28 25.00
CA LEU A 425 -23.14 2.77 24.68
C LEU A 425 -22.75 2.69 23.19
N GLY A 426 -23.69 2.39 22.29
CA GLY A 426 -23.45 2.28 20.86
C GLY A 426 -22.45 1.20 20.45
N GLY A 427 -22.08 0.30 21.37
CA GLY A 427 -21.14 -0.80 21.16
C GLY A 427 -20.59 -1.39 22.46
N ALA A 428 -20.08 -2.63 22.36
CA ALA A 428 -19.51 -3.38 23.46
C ALA A 428 -18.08 -2.95 23.81
N ASP A 429 -17.75 -3.00 25.10
CA ASP A 429 -16.36 -2.96 25.58
C ASP A 429 -15.90 -4.38 25.92
N LEU A 430 -14.87 -4.87 25.21
CA LEU A 430 -14.21 -6.15 25.48
C LEU A 430 -12.90 -5.91 26.21
N VAL A 431 -12.71 -6.58 27.35
CA VAL A 431 -11.48 -6.51 28.15
C VAL A 431 -10.82 -7.89 28.19
N LEU A 432 -9.52 -7.92 27.91
CA LEU A 432 -8.70 -9.12 27.85
C LEU A 432 -7.58 -9.00 28.89
N LEU A 433 -7.58 -9.89 29.89
CA LEU A 433 -6.56 -9.90 30.94
C LEU A 433 -5.81 -11.23 30.92
N ASP A 434 -4.49 -11.18 30.81
CA ASP A 434 -3.64 -12.35 30.95
C ASP A 434 -3.04 -12.39 32.36
N GLU A 435 -3.09 -13.57 32.98
CA GLU A 435 -2.54 -13.87 34.31
C GLU A 435 -2.96 -12.88 35.41
N VAL A 436 -4.27 -12.60 35.50
CA VAL A 436 -4.78 -11.62 36.45
C VAL A 436 -4.44 -11.99 37.89
N GLY A 437 -3.79 -11.05 38.60
CA GLY A 437 -3.34 -11.22 39.99
C GLY A 437 -2.02 -11.97 40.15
N ALA A 438 -1.32 -12.32 39.07
CA ALA A 438 0.04 -12.88 39.12
C ALA A 438 1.08 -11.83 39.60
N GLY A 439 2.30 -12.30 39.93
CA GLY A 439 3.41 -11.43 40.32
C GLY A 439 3.41 -10.91 41.77
N THR A 440 2.51 -11.39 42.63
CA THR A 440 2.47 -11.07 44.08
C THR A 440 2.17 -12.31 44.94
N ASP A 441 2.06 -12.16 46.26
CA ASP A 441 1.63 -13.22 47.18
C ASP A 441 0.29 -13.83 46.70
N PRO A 442 0.14 -15.18 46.66
CA PRO A 442 -1.05 -15.82 46.11
C PRO A 442 -2.38 -15.37 46.75
N ALA A 443 -2.41 -15.11 48.05
CA ALA A 443 -3.63 -14.68 48.73
C ALA A 443 -3.97 -13.23 48.35
N GLU A 444 -2.96 -12.35 48.29
CA GLU A 444 -3.12 -10.97 47.84
C GLU A 444 -3.52 -10.88 46.37
N GLY A 445 -2.88 -11.69 45.52
CA GLY A 445 -3.14 -11.77 44.08
C GLY A 445 -4.57 -12.24 43.78
N THR A 446 -5.04 -13.27 44.49
CA THR A 446 -6.42 -13.77 44.37
C THR A 446 -7.44 -12.72 44.81
N ALA A 447 -7.23 -12.08 45.96
CA ALA A 447 -8.12 -11.02 46.45
C ALA A 447 -8.19 -9.83 45.48
N LEU A 448 -7.04 -9.41 44.95
CA LEU A 448 -6.95 -8.34 43.96
C LEU A 448 -7.68 -8.71 42.66
N ALA A 449 -7.43 -9.91 42.13
CA ALA A 449 -8.06 -10.37 40.90
C ALA A 449 -9.59 -10.44 41.03
N ILE A 450 -10.13 -10.98 42.14
CA ILE A 450 -11.57 -11.00 42.40
C ILE A 450 -12.14 -9.57 42.44
N ALA A 451 -11.48 -8.66 43.15
CA ALA A 451 -11.92 -7.27 43.24
C ALA A 451 -11.94 -6.57 41.85
N LEU A 452 -10.90 -6.79 41.05
CA LEU A 452 -10.79 -6.23 39.70
C LEU A 452 -11.85 -6.81 38.75
N LEU A 453 -12.04 -8.14 38.73
CA LEU A 453 -13.04 -8.77 37.88
C LEU A 453 -14.46 -8.34 38.24
N ARG A 454 -14.76 -8.12 39.53
CA ARG A 454 -16.04 -7.53 39.96
C ARG A 454 -16.23 -6.11 39.44
N GLN A 455 -15.21 -5.27 39.55
CA GLN A 455 -15.26 -3.91 39.01
C GLN A 455 -15.45 -3.89 37.48
N LEU A 456 -14.76 -4.78 36.77
CA LEU A 456 -14.90 -4.91 35.32
C LEU A 456 -16.27 -5.48 34.91
N ALA A 457 -16.82 -6.41 35.70
CA ALA A 457 -18.16 -6.96 35.49
C ALA A 457 -19.27 -5.89 35.56
N GLU A 458 -19.02 -4.77 36.25
CA GLU A 458 -19.96 -3.65 36.32
C GLU A 458 -19.78 -2.62 35.19
N ARG A 459 -18.60 -2.58 34.56
CA ARG A 459 -18.20 -1.50 33.63
C ARG A 459 -18.02 -1.94 32.17
N ALA A 460 -17.57 -3.17 31.93
CA ALA A 460 -17.30 -3.70 30.58
C ALA A 460 -18.33 -4.74 30.18
N ARG A 461 -18.71 -4.79 28.90
CA ARG A 461 -19.65 -5.80 28.42
C ARG A 461 -19.14 -7.21 28.71
N LEU A 462 -17.88 -7.48 28.42
CA LEU A 462 -17.27 -8.78 28.63
C LEU A 462 -15.80 -8.62 29.04
N THR A 463 -15.41 -9.31 30.08
CA THR A 463 -14.01 -9.52 30.47
C THR A 463 -13.67 -10.98 30.33
N ILE A 464 -12.61 -11.28 29.58
CA ILE A 464 -12.03 -12.62 29.52
C ILE A 464 -10.67 -12.53 30.20
N ALA A 465 -10.48 -13.34 31.23
CA ALA A 465 -9.28 -13.33 32.04
C ALA A 465 -8.66 -14.73 32.07
N THR A 466 -7.34 -14.82 31.95
CA THR A 466 -6.62 -16.05 32.26
C THR A 466 -6.09 -15.98 33.70
N THR A 467 -6.07 -17.10 34.40
CA THR A 467 -5.53 -17.16 35.76
C THR A 467 -4.94 -18.54 36.10
N HIS A 468 -4.11 -18.57 37.14
CA HIS A 468 -3.56 -19.77 37.78
C HIS A 468 -4.22 -20.09 39.12
N PHE A 469 -5.01 -19.15 39.64
CA PHE A 469 -5.69 -19.31 40.91
C PHE A 469 -6.98 -20.10 40.68
N GLY A 470 -7.07 -21.29 41.27
CA GLY A 470 -8.28 -22.13 41.18
C GLY A 470 -9.46 -21.64 42.03
N GLU A 471 -9.25 -20.62 42.87
CA GLU A 471 -10.26 -20.04 43.77
C GLU A 471 -11.13 -18.96 43.11
N LEU A 472 -10.73 -18.50 41.92
CA LEU A 472 -11.42 -17.52 41.06
C LEU A 472 -12.50 -18.18 40.20
#